data_AF-A0AAV2IS15-F1
#
_entry.id   AF-A0AAV2IS15-F1
#
_cell.length_a   1.000
_cell.length_b   1.000
_cell.length_c   1.000
_cell.angle_alpha   90.00
_cell.angle_beta   90.00
_cell.angle_gamma   90.00
#
_symmetry.space_group_name_H-M   'P 1'
#
loop_
_entity.id
_entity.type
_entity.pdbx_description
1 polymer ?
#
loop_
_entity_poly.entity_id
_entity_poly.type
_entity_poly.pdbx_seq_one_letter_code
_entity_poly.pdbx_strand_id
1 'polypeptide(L)'
;MSDQDSGASQTGDFDQDTNGDTNSEIEMDREDRHRNQQEAGLSSFSPSLRAVIRIKQKYQAMKRRRQDMALSLAAAGTTIGTPVRTSPKIFTFDTVNAFPHSLENTAHQKKKKRRRRNVLFPTHGGCRAPPKQDRSRAKPCLFLLLAIVFLQVYNAIENLDDHVLKYDLEGLEKTLRREVFGQQGAVEGLMSHLQEYLSTYIHNKPLVVSVHGPSGVGKSLLGRLLAGHFRSVVGEALVLQYYVLHHCPQEADALHCSQNLSSVISQMVERAEEEEKIPLLIFDEVEYMHTEILDALWKLVATKQSNEYLNVIYLFLSNLGHEKITNYLLHNSSSFSGTASGHGHLIKELTSVLRHTLDTQHPLWTEADIVPLGLLEKGHVMECFLEEITREGFYPDKANIERLAGEIEYYPRVGEHEYSQTGCKQVVAKVNLL
;
A
#
# COMPACT_ATOMS: atom_id res chain seq x y z
N MET A 1 -59.89 28.48 56.08
CA MET A 1 -61.01 28.67 55.13
C MET A 1 -60.55 27.99 53.86
N SER A 2 -60.82 26.70 53.68
CA SER A 2 -62.15 26.12 53.37
C SER A 2 -62.50 26.32 51.90
N ASP A 3 -62.94 25.35 51.11
CA ASP A 3 -62.99 23.86 51.17
C ASP A 3 -62.91 23.40 49.69
N GLN A 4 -62.27 22.30 49.32
CA GLN A 4 -62.82 20.93 49.15
C GLN A 4 -63.98 20.78 48.15
N ASP A 5 -63.96 19.64 47.42
CA ASP A 5 -65.05 19.01 46.66
C ASP A 5 -65.55 19.61 45.33
N SER A 6 -66.14 18.83 44.41
CA SER A 6 -66.00 17.41 44.03
C SER A 6 -66.83 17.18 42.74
N GLY A 7 -66.53 16.15 41.93
CA GLY A 7 -67.33 15.86 40.73
C GLY A 7 -66.93 14.58 40.00
N ALA A 8 -67.55 13.46 40.36
CA ALA A 8 -67.31 12.14 39.76
C ALA A 8 -68.61 11.45 39.32
N SER A 9 -68.54 10.73 38.19
CA SER A 9 -69.46 9.64 37.78
C SER A 9 -68.87 9.00 36.51
N GLN A 10 -68.41 7.73 36.54
CA GLN A 10 -69.20 6.49 36.37
C GLN A 10 -69.63 6.23 34.91
N THR A 11 -69.67 5.01 34.36
CA THR A 11 -69.03 3.69 34.61
C THR A 11 -69.32 2.83 33.36
N GLY A 12 -68.51 1.83 33.05
CA GLY A 12 -68.80 0.91 31.93
C GLY A 12 -67.83 -0.27 31.93
N ASP A 13 -68.28 -1.38 32.50
CA ASP A 13 -67.51 -2.59 32.78
C ASP A 13 -68.09 -3.77 31.96
N PHE A 14 -67.23 -4.67 31.47
CA PHE A 14 -67.57 -6.06 31.11
C PHE A 14 -66.32 -6.87 30.73
N ASP A 15 -65.87 -7.73 31.64
CA ASP A 15 -64.96 -8.86 31.38
C ASP A 15 -65.63 -9.97 30.53
N GLN A 16 -64.84 -10.86 29.91
CA GLN A 16 -64.75 -12.27 30.34
C GLN A 16 -64.16 -13.25 29.27
N ASP A 17 -63.10 -13.98 29.67
CA ASP A 17 -62.63 -15.33 29.25
C ASP A 17 -62.30 -15.69 27.78
N THR A 18 -61.43 -16.67 27.45
CA THR A 18 -60.27 -17.34 28.12
C THR A 18 -59.45 -18.12 27.04
N ASN A 19 -58.23 -18.52 27.41
CA ASN A 19 -57.47 -19.69 26.92
C ASN A 19 -56.83 -19.69 25.51
N GLY A 20 -55.49 -19.83 25.53
CA GLY A 20 -54.81 -20.89 24.76
C GLY A 20 -54.07 -20.48 23.49
N ASP A 21 -52.76 -20.23 23.60
CA ASP A 21 -51.74 -21.02 22.88
C ASP A 21 -50.31 -20.62 23.29
N THR A 22 -49.80 -21.27 24.34
CA THR A 22 -48.37 -21.29 24.65
C THR A 22 -47.63 -22.18 23.64
N ASN A 23 -47.10 -21.62 22.56
CA ASN A 23 -46.18 -22.36 21.67
C ASN A 23 -45.17 -21.53 20.86
N SER A 24 -45.13 -20.19 20.98
CA SER A 24 -44.22 -19.34 20.18
C SER A 24 -42.87 -19.03 20.83
N GLU A 25 -42.68 -19.30 22.13
CA GLU A 25 -41.46 -18.90 22.87
C GLU A 25 -40.37 -19.98 22.95
N ILE A 26 -40.62 -21.20 22.44
CA ILE A 26 -39.68 -22.34 22.54
C ILE A 26 -38.83 -22.54 21.26
N GLU A 27 -39.20 -21.92 20.13
CA GLU A 27 -38.42 -22.02 18.89
C GLU A 27 -37.33 -20.96 18.74
N MET A 28 -37.52 -19.74 19.27
CA MET A 28 -36.53 -18.67 19.18
C MET A 28 -35.26 -18.93 20.02
N ASP A 29 -35.40 -19.62 21.16
CA ASP A 29 -34.28 -19.95 22.08
C ASP A 29 -33.41 -21.12 21.60
N ARG A 30 -33.77 -21.76 20.47
CA ARG A 30 -32.99 -22.85 19.85
C ARG A 30 -32.07 -22.39 18.72
N GLU A 31 -32.42 -21.35 17.97
CA GLU A 31 -31.55 -20.82 16.91
C GLU A 31 -30.35 -20.06 17.50
N ASP A 32 -30.56 -19.25 18.55
CA ASP A 32 -29.46 -18.54 19.22
C ASP A 32 -28.45 -19.49 19.90
N ARG A 33 -28.91 -20.62 20.45
CA ARG A 33 -28.00 -21.65 20.99
C ARG A 33 -27.14 -22.34 19.93
N HIS A 34 -27.59 -22.40 18.68
CA HIS A 34 -26.79 -22.98 17.59
C HIS A 34 -25.81 -21.97 16.98
N ARG A 35 -26.19 -20.69 16.89
CA ARG A 35 -25.30 -19.61 16.41
C ARG A 35 -24.14 -19.36 17.38
N ASN A 36 -24.44 -19.27 18.68
CA ASN A 36 -23.46 -19.00 19.73
C ASN A 36 -22.45 -20.15 19.97
N GLN A 37 -22.75 -21.37 19.51
CA GLN A 37 -21.81 -22.50 19.56
C GLN A 37 -20.74 -22.50 18.46
N GLN A 38 -20.94 -21.79 17.34
CA GLN A 38 -19.93 -21.69 16.28
C GLN A 38 -18.92 -20.56 16.53
N GLU A 39 -19.34 -19.45 17.13
CA GLU A 39 -18.43 -18.33 17.48
C GLU A 39 -17.55 -18.64 18.71
N ALA A 40 -18.08 -19.40 19.69
CA ALA A 40 -17.32 -19.88 20.84
C ALA A 40 -16.13 -20.81 20.48
N GLY A 41 -16.09 -21.34 19.26
CA GLY A 41 -15.07 -22.29 18.82
C GLY A 41 -13.72 -21.68 18.45
N LEU A 42 -13.62 -20.37 18.18
CA LEU A 42 -12.38 -19.72 17.71
C LEU A 42 -11.81 -18.67 18.68
N SER A 43 -12.64 -18.12 19.57
CA SER A 43 -12.24 -17.11 20.54
C SER A 43 -11.31 -17.65 21.64
N SER A 44 -11.42 -18.93 22.01
CA SER A 44 -10.62 -19.54 23.08
C SER A 44 -9.18 -19.92 22.67
N PHE A 45 -8.79 -19.71 21.41
CA PHE A 45 -7.47 -20.10 20.92
C PHE A 45 -6.44 -18.96 21.00
N SER A 46 -5.20 -19.31 21.34
CA SER A 46 -4.07 -18.38 21.31
C SER A 46 -3.85 -17.84 19.88
N PRO A 47 -3.32 -16.61 19.70
CA PRO A 47 -3.09 -16.04 18.38
C PRO A 47 -2.19 -16.92 17.49
N SER A 48 -1.22 -17.60 18.09
CA SER A 48 -0.38 -18.60 17.41
C SER A 48 -1.16 -19.80 16.86
N LEU A 49 -2.17 -20.30 17.59
CA LEU A 49 -2.99 -21.41 17.12
C LEU A 49 -3.97 -20.96 16.02
N ARG A 50 -4.54 -19.75 16.15
CA ARG A 50 -5.37 -19.13 15.10
C ARG A 50 -4.60 -18.98 13.78
N ALA A 51 -3.35 -18.52 13.84
CA ALA A 51 -2.47 -18.43 12.66
C ALA A 51 -2.26 -19.80 12.00
N VAL A 52 -2.00 -20.86 12.76
CA VAL A 52 -1.84 -22.23 12.23
C VAL A 52 -3.14 -22.75 11.60
N ILE A 53 -4.31 -22.44 12.18
CA ILE A 53 -5.63 -22.78 11.61
C ILE A 53 -5.85 -22.04 10.28
N ARG A 54 -5.61 -20.71 10.23
CA ARG A 54 -5.68 -19.89 9.00
C ARG A 54 -4.75 -20.46 7.91
N ILE A 55 -3.49 -20.80 8.23
CA ILE A 55 -2.53 -21.42 7.28
C ILE A 55 -3.05 -22.77 6.76
N LYS A 56 -3.58 -23.63 7.63
CA LYS A 56 -4.14 -24.93 7.24
C LYS A 56 -5.35 -24.79 6.31
N GLN A 57 -6.21 -23.80 6.55
CA GLN A 57 -7.34 -23.47 5.68
C GLN A 57 -6.87 -22.91 4.32
N LYS A 58 -5.93 -21.96 4.29
CA LYS A 58 -5.34 -21.39 3.04
C LYS A 58 -4.66 -22.50 2.21
N TYR A 59 -3.97 -23.46 2.84
CA TYR A 59 -3.41 -24.65 2.18
C TYR A 59 -4.49 -25.60 1.63
N GLN A 60 -5.56 -25.88 2.38
CA GLN A 60 -6.66 -26.74 1.91
C GLN A 60 -7.44 -26.09 0.74
N ALA A 61 -7.65 -24.78 0.77
CA ALA A 61 -8.26 -24.02 -0.33
C ALA A 61 -7.38 -24.05 -1.59
N MET A 62 -6.06 -23.82 -1.47
CA MET A 62 -5.12 -23.99 -2.58
C MET A 62 -5.10 -25.43 -3.12
N LYS A 63 -5.17 -26.44 -2.24
CA LYS A 63 -5.21 -27.85 -2.65
C LYS A 63 -6.48 -28.16 -3.46
N ARG A 64 -7.64 -27.65 -3.05
CA ARG A 64 -8.90 -27.77 -3.82
C ARG A 64 -8.77 -27.08 -5.18
N ARG A 65 -8.36 -25.80 -5.24
CA ARG A 65 -8.15 -25.08 -6.53
C ARG A 65 -7.22 -25.82 -7.50
N ARG A 66 -6.17 -26.49 -7.00
CA ARG A 66 -5.29 -27.34 -7.83
C ARG A 66 -5.96 -28.62 -8.32
N GLN A 67 -6.85 -29.23 -7.52
CA GLN A 67 -7.66 -30.37 -7.94
C GLN A 67 -8.74 -29.94 -8.96
N ASP A 68 -9.37 -28.79 -8.77
CA ASP A 68 -10.37 -28.23 -9.68
C ASP A 68 -9.75 -27.85 -11.03
N MET A 69 -8.54 -27.25 -11.05
CA MET A 69 -7.78 -27.05 -12.29
C MET A 69 -7.37 -28.37 -12.96
N ALA A 70 -6.96 -29.39 -12.19
CA ALA A 70 -6.63 -30.70 -12.78
C ALA A 70 -7.87 -31.39 -13.39
N LEU A 71 -9.05 -31.24 -12.78
CA LEU A 71 -10.33 -31.71 -13.32
C LEU A 71 -10.76 -30.88 -14.54
N SER A 72 -10.52 -29.57 -14.56
CA SER A 72 -10.79 -28.70 -15.71
C SER A 72 -9.93 -29.06 -16.93
N LEU A 73 -8.64 -29.39 -16.73
CA LEU A 73 -7.79 -29.89 -17.82
C LEU A 73 -8.19 -31.31 -18.28
N ALA A 74 -8.74 -32.14 -17.40
CA ALA A 74 -9.29 -33.45 -17.78
C ALA A 74 -10.61 -33.32 -18.58
N ALA A 75 -11.47 -32.36 -18.24
CA ALA A 75 -12.73 -32.10 -18.92
C ALA A 75 -12.56 -31.47 -20.31
N ALA A 76 -11.48 -30.73 -20.56
CA ALA A 76 -11.18 -30.10 -21.85
C ALA A 76 -10.55 -31.06 -22.88
N GLY A 77 -10.34 -32.34 -22.55
CA GLY A 77 -9.58 -33.29 -23.38
C GLY A 77 -10.37 -34.50 -23.84
N THR A 78 -11.26 -34.38 -24.84
CA THR A 78 -11.85 -35.56 -25.49
C THR A 78 -12.20 -35.34 -26.98
N THR A 79 -11.45 -36.02 -27.87
CA THR A 79 -11.56 -36.06 -29.35
C THR A 79 -11.19 -34.73 -30.06
N ILE A 80 -10.44 -34.67 -31.18
CA ILE A 80 -9.84 -35.65 -32.11
C ILE A 80 -8.38 -35.17 -32.36
N GLY A 81 -7.33 -35.99 -32.56
CA GLY A 81 -7.18 -37.45 -32.69
C GLY A 81 -5.68 -37.84 -32.77
N THR A 82 -5.30 -38.88 -33.52
CA THR A 82 -3.90 -39.33 -33.70
C THR A 82 -3.58 -39.71 -35.16
N PRO A 83 -2.29 -39.90 -35.52
CA PRO A 83 -1.90 -41.28 -35.78
C PRO A 83 -0.57 -41.74 -35.15
N VAL A 84 -0.40 -43.06 -35.14
CA VAL A 84 0.65 -43.84 -34.47
C VAL A 84 1.97 -43.86 -35.27
N ARG A 85 3.11 -43.93 -34.56
CA ARG A 85 4.34 -44.51 -35.16
C ARG A 85 5.11 -45.38 -34.16
N THR A 86 5.22 -46.66 -34.49
CA THR A 86 5.92 -47.70 -33.69
C THR A 86 7.41 -47.76 -34.00
N SER A 87 8.18 -48.33 -33.06
CA SER A 87 9.60 -48.67 -33.23
C SER A 87 9.84 -49.77 -34.28
N PRO A 88 11.10 -49.95 -34.69
CA PRO A 88 11.64 -51.31 -34.59
C PRO A 88 13.10 -51.41 -34.08
N LYS A 89 13.43 -52.59 -33.55
CA LYS A 89 14.79 -53.15 -33.44
C LYS A 89 15.02 -54.14 -34.61
N ILE A 90 16.23 -54.71 -34.67
CA ILE A 90 16.75 -55.76 -35.61
C ILE A 90 17.49 -55.09 -36.79
N PHE A 91 18.82 -55.19 -36.99
CA PHE A 91 19.78 -56.32 -37.18
C PHE A 91 19.79 -56.98 -38.57
N THR A 92 20.99 -57.45 -38.96
CA THR A 92 21.39 -58.32 -40.10
C THR A 92 21.44 -57.77 -41.54
N PHE A 93 22.69 -57.68 -42.07
CA PHE A 93 23.24 -58.13 -43.37
C PHE A 93 22.31 -58.26 -44.60
N ASP A 94 22.63 -57.80 -45.82
CA ASP A 94 23.80 -58.12 -46.66
C ASP A 94 23.97 -57.08 -47.82
N THR A 95 25.18 -56.58 -48.12
CA THR A 95 26.09 -56.94 -49.25
C THR A 95 25.52 -56.97 -50.68
N VAL A 96 26.14 -56.19 -51.61
CA VAL A 96 26.76 -56.63 -52.89
C VAL A 96 27.13 -55.45 -53.83
N ASN A 97 28.44 -55.32 -54.08
CA ASN A 97 29.20 -54.85 -55.27
C ASN A 97 28.72 -53.71 -56.21
N ALA A 98 29.61 -52.72 -56.36
CA ALA A 98 30.13 -52.27 -57.66
C ALA A 98 31.61 -51.82 -57.54
N PHE A 99 32.44 -52.16 -58.54
CA PHE A 99 33.87 -51.82 -58.73
C PHE A 99 34.01 -50.90 -59.97
N PRO A 100 35.21 -50.42 -60.43
CA PRO A 100 36.57 -50.42 -59.85
C PRO A 100 37.28 -49.03 -59.87
N HIS A 101 38.60 -49.04 -59.57
CA HIS A 101 39.72 -48.15 -59.98
C HIS A 101 40.56 -47.68 -58.76
N SER A 102 41.61 -48.40 -58.34
CA SER A 102 42.98 -48.49 -58.91
C SER A 102 43.87 -47.26 -58.66
N LEU A 103 44.84 -47.36 -57.74
CA LEU A 103 46.30 -47.17 -57.98
C LEU A 103 47.15 -47.30 -56.68
N GLU A 104 48.33 -47.89 -56.84
CA GLU A 104 49.60 -47.81 -56.06
C GLU A 104 49.61 -47.92 -54.52
N ASN A 105 50.28 -48.93 -53.93
CA ASN A 105 51.75 -49.15 -53.81
C ASN A 105 52.51 -48.09 -52.98
N THR A 106 52.85 -48.44 -51.74
CA THR A 106 54.25 -48.78 -51.38
C THR A 106 54.33 -49.47 -50.02
N ALA A 107 55.31 -50.38 -49.87
CA ALA A 107 55.48 -51.19 -48.67
C ALA A 107 56.81 -50.89 -47.98
N HIS A 108 56.81 -50.72 -46.64
CA HIS A 108 58.04 -50.77 -45.86
C HIS A 108 58.01 -51.78 -44.69
N GLN A 109 58.68 -52.89 -44.98
CA GLN A 109 59.61 -53.64 -44.11
C GLN A 109 59.07 -54.45 -42.92
N LYS A 110 58.95 -55.77 -43.15
CA LYS A 110 59.01 -56.83 -42.13
C LYS A 110 60.43 -56.96 -41.55
N LYS A 111 60.55 -57.17 -40.22
CA LYS A 111 61.49 -58.07 -39.48
C LYS A 111 61.54 -57.61 -38.00
N LYS A 112 61.63 -58.44 -36.95
CA LYS A 112 61.86 -59.90 -36.79
C LYS A 112 61.00 -60.43 -35.62
N LYS A 113 60.42 -61.63 -35.77
CA LYS A 113 59.78 -62.37 -34.67
C LYS A 113 60.83 -63.28 -34.01
N ARG A 114 61.11 -63.13 -32.70
CA ARG A 114 62.03 -64.03 -31.97
C ARG A 114 61.39 -64.48 -30.64
N ARG A 115 60.77 -65.66 -30.64
CA ARG A 115 60.22 -66.32 -29.43
C ARG A 115 61.33 -67.02 -28.66
N ARG A 116 61.54 -66.65 -27.38
CA ARG A 116 61.94 -67.47 -26.21
C ARG A 116 61.59 -66.65 -24.96
N ARG A 117 61.23 -67.19 -23.81
CA ARG A 117 60.76 -68.52 -23.37
C ARG A 117 59.90 -68.26 -22.11
N ASN A 118 59.03 -69.18 -21.72
CA ASN A 118 58.11 -68.96 -20.59
C ASN A 118 58.86 -68.58 -19.30
N VAL A 119 58.37 -67.56 -18.61
CA VAL A 119 58.65 -67.29 -17.19
C VAL A 119 57.31 -67.41 -16.48
N LEU A 120 57.25 -68.24 -15.44
CA LEU A 120 56.02 -68.41 -14.65
C LEU A 120 55.81 -67.16 -13.78
N PHE A 121 54.56 -66.69 -13.73
CA PHE A 121 54.14 -65.67 -12.77
C PHE A 121 54.01 -66.28 -11.37
N PRO A 122 54.48 -65.61 -10.31
CA PRO A 122 53.80 -65.63 -9.03
C PRO A 122 52.47 -64.87 -9.19
N THR A 123 51.38 -65.46 -8.72
CA THR A 123 50.06 -64.83 -8.72
C THR A 123 50.00 -63.62 -7.77
N HIS A 124 49.01 -62.75 -7.99
CA HIS A 124 48.68 -61.54 -7.20
C HIS A 124 49.51 -60.28 -7.47
N GLY A 125 49.21 -59.65 -8.61
CA GLY A 125 49.64 -58.28 -8.94
C GLY A 125 48.68 -57.63 -9.95
N GLY A 126 47.41 -57.45 -9.56
CA GLY A 126 46.41 -56.87 -10.46
C GLY A 126 46.78 -55.45 -10.90
N CYS A 127 46.75 -55.20 -12.22
CA CYS A 127 47.01 -53.87 -12.78
C CYS A 127 46.07 -52.84 -12.16
N ARG A 128 46.59 -51.95 -11.31
CA ARG A 128 45.82 -50.82 -10.78
C ARG A 128 45.58 -49.83 -11.91
N ALA A 129 44.34 -49.73 -12.37
CA ALA A 129 43.90 -48.60 -13.18
C ALA A 129 44.14 -47.30 -12.38
N PRO A 130 44.48 -46.18 -13.04
CA PRO A 130 44.58 -44.90 -12.35
C PRO A 130 43.24 -44.58 -11.68
N PRO A 131 43.23 -44.01 -10.46
CA PRO A 131 41.99 -43.69 -9.78
C PRO A 131 41.19 -42.71 -10.64
N LYS A 132 39.92 -43.05 -10.91
CA LYS A 132 39.00 -42.11 -11.54
C LYS A 132 38.91 -40.89 -10.62
N GLN A 133 39.14 -39.70 -11.17
CA GLN A 133 39.05 -38.46 -10.41
C GLN A 133 37.62 -38.31 -9.89
N ASP A 134 37.42 -38.50 -8.58
CA ASP A 134 36.10 -38.38 -7.96
C ASP A 134 35.61 -36.94 -8.12
N ARG A 135 34.67 -36.78 -9.06
CA ARG A 135 34.15 -35.49 -9.48
C ARG A 135 33.25 -34.96 -8.36
N SER A 136 33.86 -34.24 -7.42
CA SER A 136 33.26 -33.86 -6.14
C SER A 136 31.83 -33.33 -6.29
N ARG A 137 30.88 -34.06 -5.69
CA ARG A 137 29.44 -33.71 -5.66
C ARG A 137 29.16 -32.40 -4.92
N ALA A 138 30.14 -31.84 -4.20
CA ALA A 138 30.04 -30.53 -3.58
C ALA A 138 29.80 -29.42 -4.62
N LYS A 139 30.40 -29.49 -5.83
CA LYS A 139 30.20 -28.47 -6.88
C LYS A 139 28.74 -28.38 -7.36
N PRO A 140 28.09 -29.47 -7.83
CA PRO A 140 26.67 -29.40 -8.20
C PRO A 140 25.75 -29.13 -7.01
N CYS A 141 26.11 -29.55 -5.79
CA CYS A 141 25.34 -29.20 -4.59
C CYS A 141 25.39 -27.69 -4.29
N LEU A 142 26.56 -27.05 -4.43
CA LEU A 142 26.72 -25.60 -4.31
C LEU A 142 25.89 -24.85 -5.36
N PHE A 143 25.91 -25.31 -6.63
CA PHE A 143 25.07 -24.72 -7.68
C PHE A 143 23.57 -24.90 -7.41
N LEU A 144 23.14 -26.04 -6.86
CA LEU A 144 21.76 -26.26 -6.44
C LEU A 144 21.35 -25.31 -5.31
N LEU A 145 22.23 -25.12 -4.30
CA LEU A 145 21.98 -24.23 -3.17
C LEU A 145 21.92 -22.76 -3.63
N LEU A 146 22.84 -22.34 -4.51
CA LEU A 146 22.79 -21.04 -5.19
C LEU A 146 21.49 -20.85 -5.99
N ALA A 147 21.04 -21.86 -6.73
CA ALA A 147 19.80 -21.79 -7.49
C ALA A 147 18.57 -21.69 -6.57
N ILE A 148 18.54 -22.40 -5.44
CA ILE A 148 17.47 -22.30 -4.44
C ILE A 148 17.45 -20.90 -3.80
N VAL A 149 18.60 -20.37 -3.40
CA VAL A 149 18.71 -19.01 -2.83
C VAL A 149 18.30 -17.96 -3.86
N PHE A 150 18.72 -18.09 -5.13
CA PHE A 150 18.29 -17.20 -6.21
C PHE A 150 16.77 -17.24 -6.42
N LEU A 151 16.15 -18.44 -6.42
CA LEU A 151 14.69 -18.59 -6.49
C LEU A 151 13.96 -17.97 -5.29
N GLN A 152 14.52 -18.10 -4.08
CA GLN A 152 13.97 -17.48 -2.87
C GLN A 152 14.05 -15.95 -2.94
N VAL A 153 15.17 -15.39 -3.41
CA VAL A 153 15.34 -13.95 -3.61
C VAL A 153 14.41 -13.43 -4.70
N TYR A 154 14.30 -14.14 -5.84
CA TYR A 154 13.40 -13.75 -6.93
C TYR A 154 11.93 -13.73 -6.49
N ASN A 155 11.46 -14.80 -5.84
CA ASN A 155 10.10 -14.90 -5.33
C ASN A 155 9.81 -13.91 -4.19
N ALA A 156 10.83 -13.44 -3.46
CA ALA A 156 10.69 -12.34 -2.51
C ALA A 156 10.52 -11.00 -3.22
N ILE A 157 11.34 -10.71 -4.25
CA ILE A 157 11.26 -9.48 -5.04
C ILE A 157 9.89 -9.38 -5.75
N GLU A 158 9.47 -10.44 -6.45
CA GLU A 158 8.18 -10.50 -7.16
C GLU A 158 6.99 -10.24 -6.22
N ASN A 159 7.01 -10.83 -5.02
CA ASN A 159 5.95 -10.61 -4.03
C ASN A 159 6.01 -9.22 -3.36
N LEU A 160 7.15 -8.52 -3.34
CA LEU A 160 7.20 -7.10 -2.93
C LEU A 160 6.62 -6.19 -4.03
N ASP A 161 6.97 -6.45 -5.29
CA ASP A 161 6.56 -5.62 -6.43
C ASP A 161 5.03 -5.68 -6.64
N ASP A 162 4.43 -6.88 -6.52
CA ASP A 162 2.97 -7.07 -6.54
C ASP A 162 2.24 -6.22 -5.48
N HIS A 163 2.85 -6.02 -4.30
CA HIS A 163 2.27 -5.19 -3.24
C HIS A 163 2.36 -3.69 -3.53
N VAL A 164 3.43 -3.21 -4.16
CA VAL A 164 3.54 -1.79 -4.57
C VAL A 164 2.62 -1.51 -5.75
N LEU A 165 2.55 -2.43 -6.73
CA LEU A 165 1.66 -2.34 -7.88
C LEU A 165 0.18 -2.31 -7.47
N LYS A 166 -0.20 -3.01 -6.39
CA LYS A 166 -1.56 -3.01 -5.82
C LYS A 166 -2.09 -1.60 -5.53
N TYR A 167 -1.22 -0.63 -5.22
CA TYR A 167 -1.63 0.73 -4.83
C TYR A 167 -1.48 1.80 -5.91
N ASP A 168 -0.99 1.46 -7.12
CA ASP A 168 -0.75 2.40 -8.25
C ASP A 168 -0.12 3.74 -7.81
N LEU A 169 1.01 3.66 -7.09
CA LEU A 169 1.69 4.87 -6.60
C LEU A 169 2.27 5.73 -7.75
N GLU A 170 2.54 5.14 -8.91
CA GLU A 170 3.03 5.88 -10.09
C GLU A 170 1.92 6.73 -10.74
N GLY A 171 0.69 6.21 -10.80
CA GLY A 171 -0.50 6.98 -11.20
C GLY A 171 -0.80 8.14 -10.23
N LEU A 172 -0.67 7.89 -8.93
CA LEU A 172 -0.79 8.92 -7.90
C LEU A 172 0.28 10.01 -8.05
N GLU A 173 1.57 9.64 -8.15
CA GLU A 173 2.68 10.59 -8.30
C GLU A 173 2.49 11.51 -9.52
N LYS A 174 2.09 10.94 -10.68
CA LYS A 174 1.79 11.71 -11.89
C LYS A 174 0.62 12.68 -11.69
N THR A 175 -0.43 12.26 -10.99
CA THR A 175 -1.60 13.10 -10.68
C THR A 175 -1.21 14.25 -9.76
N LEU A 176 -0.46 13.98 -8.69
CA LEU A 176 0.03 15.00 -7.76
C LEU A 176 0.98 15.99 -8.43
N ARG A 177 1.93 15.52 -9.26
CA ARG A 177 2.84 16.40 -10.01
C ARG A 177 2.11 17.32 -10.99
N ARG A 178 0.98 16.87 -11.56
CA ARG A 178 0.15 17.65 -12.51
C ARG A 178 -0.69 18.72 -11.82
N GLU A 179 -1.28 18.41 -10.67
CA GLU A 179 -2.32 19.24 -10.05
C GLU A 179 -1.84 20.06 -8.84
N VAL A 180 -0.67 19.74 -8.27
CA VAL A 180 -0.10 20.46 -7.13
C VAL A 180 1.08 21.34 -7.57
N PHE A 181 0.74 22.56 -8.01
CA PHE A 181 1.71 23.56 -8.48
C PHE A 181 2.65 24.04 -7.35
N GLY A 182 3.94 24.21 -7.67
CA GLY A 182 4.94 24.80 -6.77
C GLY A 182 5.38 23.99 -5.55
N GLN A 183 4.89 22.74 -5.35
CA GLN A 183 5.16 21.94 -4.15
C GLN A 183 5.87 20.61 -4.43
N GLN A 184 6.64 20.53 -5.52
CA GLN A 184 7.22 19.27 -6.01
C GLN A 184 8.07 18.54 -4.96
N GLY A 185 8.89 19.26 -4.17
CA GLY A 185 9.67 18.65 -3.09
C GLY A 185 8.83 18.08 -1.94
N ALA A 186 7.64 18.64 -1.68
CA ALA A 186 6.70 18.11 -0.68
C ALA A 186 5.97 16.88 -1.21
N VAL A 187 5.58 16.89 -2.49
CA VAL A 187 5.01 15.72 -3.19
C VAL A 187 6.01 14.56 -3.21
N GLU A 188 7.27 14.81 -3.57
CA GLU A 188 8.34 13.79 -3.59
C GLU A 188 8.62 13.21 -2.20
N GLY A 189 8.67 14.05 -1.16
CA GLY A 189 8.81 13.59 0.22
C GLY A 189 7.65 12.68 0.65
N LEU A 190 6.40 13.11 0.41
CA LEU A 190 5.21 12.32 0.69
C LEU A 190 5.20 10.97 -0.06
N MET A 191 5.50 10.99 -1.37
CA MET A 191 5.53 9.78 -2.18
C MET A 191 6.62 8.82 -1.72
N SER A 192 7.78 9.33 -1.28
CA SER A 192 8.85 8.51 -0.67
C SER A 192 8.36 7.82 0.60
N HIS A 193 7.65 8.53 1.50
CA HIS A 193 7.09 7.93 2.71
C HIS A 193 6.03 6.86 2.41
N LEU A 194 5.14 7.11 1.44
CA LEU A 194 4.15 6.14 1.00
C LEU A 194 4.79 4.90 0.36
N GLN A 195 5.79 5.08 -0.51
CA GLN A 195 6.48 3.99 -1.19
C GLN A 195 7.32 3.15 -0.22
N GLU A 196 8.05 3.77 0.70
CA GLU A 196 8.82 3.07 1.73
C GLU A 196 7.89 2.19 2.59
N TYR A 197 6.80 2.77 3.09
CA TYR A 197 5.83 2.05 3.92
C TYR A 197 5.16 0.91 3.14
N LEU A 198 4.49 1.21 2.02
CA LEU A 198 3.70 0.24 1.24
C LEU A 198 4.53 -0.85 0.54
N SER A 199 5.86 -0.70 0.46
CA SER A 199 6.76 -1.77 -0.01
C SER A 199 6.89 -2.95 0.97
N THR A 200 6.44 -2.81 2.22
CA THR A 200 6.57 -3.83 3.26
C THR A 200 5.20 -4.40 3.68
N TYR A 201 5.17 -5.69 4.04
CA TYR A 201 3.94 -6.35 4.54
C TYR A 201 3.82 -6.30 6.08
N ILE A 202 4.92 -6.05 6.79
CA ILE A 202 4.99 -6.07 8.26
C ILE A 202 5.59 -4.74 8.70
N HIS A 203 4.76 -3.88 9.28
CA HIS A 203 5.19 -2.59 9.81
C HIS A 203 5.42 -2.67 11.33
N ASN A 204 6.37 -1.87 11.83
CA ASN A 204 6.66 -1.77 13.27
C ASN A 204 5.97 -0.57 13.96
N LYS A 205 5.47 0.37 13.15
CA LYS A 205 4.67 1.55 13.52
C LYS A 205 3.68 1.82 12.36
N PRO A 206 2.51 2.43 12.60
CA PRO A 206 1.70 2.99 11.51
C PRO A 206 2.47 4.09 10.78
N LEU A 207 2.10 4.37 9.52
CA LEU A 207 2.60 5.54 8.83
C LEU A 207 1.84 6.76 9.31
N VAL A 208 2.55 7.75 9.84
CA VAL A 208 1.97 9.01 10.28
C VAL A 208 2.69 10.14 9.56
N VAL A 209 1.98 10.84 8.67
CA VAL A 209 2.53 11.98 7.92
C VAL A 209 1.76 13.24 8.31
N SER A 210 2.49 14.31 8.63
CA SER A 210 1.89 15.60 8.99
C SER A 210 2.32 16.68 8.01
N VAL A 211 1.35 17.21 7.27
CA VAL A 211 1.52 18.14 6.15
C VAL A 211 1.21 19.56 6.63
N HIS A 212 2.25 20.40 6.69
CA HIS A 212 2.20 21.73 7.28
C HIS A 212 2.48 22.83 6.25
N GLY A 213 1.74 23.92 6.26
CA GLY A 213 2.00 25.02 5.33
C GLY A 213 1.05 26.21 5.46
N PRO A 214 1.32 27.34 4.79
CA PRO A 214 0.41 28.48 4.73
C PRO A 214 -0.97 28.18 4.10
N SER A 215 -1.92 29.10 4.23
CA SER A 215 -3.25 28.95 3.62
C SER A 215 -3.17 29.03 2.09
N GLY A 216 -3.99 28.24 1.39
CA GLY A 216 -4.10 28.31 -0.07
C GLY A 216 -2.96 27.68 -0.89
N VAL A 217 -1.99 27.02 -0.26
CA VAL A 217 -0.84 26.37 -0.94
C VAL A 217 -1.11 24.94 -1.46
N GLY A 218 -2.35 24.44 -1.31
CA GLY A 218 -2.77 23.14 -1.86
C GLY A 218 -2.93 21.97 -0.88
N LYS A 219 -2.79 22.15 0.44
CA LYS A 219 -2.93 21.05 1.44
C LYS A 219 -4.22 20.23 1.30
N SER A 220 -5.38 20.87 1.33
CA SER A 220 -6.69 20.21 1.18
C SER A 220 -6.98 19.75 -0.25
N LEU A 221 -6.19 20.18 -1.25
CA LEU A 221 -6.20 19.59 -2.59
C LEU A 221 -5.43 18.25 -2.57
N LEU A 222 -4.19 18.26 -2.06
CA LEU A 222 -3.36 17.07 -1.86
C LEU A 222 -4.11 15.97 -1.09
N GLY A 223 -4.78 16.32 0.01
CA GLY A 223 -5.64 15.40 0.75
C GLY A 223 -6.80 14.83 -0.07
N ARG A 224 -7.48 15.65 -0.88
CA ARG A 224 -8.57 15.17 -1.77
C ARG A 224 -8.06 14.26 -2.90
N LEU A 225 -6.88 14.52 -3.45
CA LEU A 225 -6.28 13.69 -4.50
C LEU A 225 -5.85 12.33 -3.95
N LEU A 226 -5.22 12.30 -2.77
CA LEU A 226 -4.94 11.07 -2.05
C LEU A 226 -6.23 10.30 -1.72
N ALA A 227 -7.25 10.98 -1.19
CA ALA A 227 -8.53 10.35 -0.89
C ALA A 227 -9.18 9.75 -2.15
N GLY A 228 -9.21 10.48 -3.27
CA GLY A 228 -9.76 9.99 -4.54
C GLY A 228 -9.03 8.77 -5.08
N HIS A 229 -7.69 8.79 -5.04
CA HIS A 229 -6.85 7.67 -5.46
C HIS A 229 -7.05 6.44 -4.57
N PHE A 230 -6.95 6.58 -3.25
CA PHE A 230 -7.16 5.44 -2.35
C PHE A 230 -8.61 4.91 -2.42
N ARG A 231 -9.63 5.76 -2.63
CA ARG A 231 -11.01 5.30 -2.82
C ARG A 231 -11.17 4.42 -4.07
N SER A 232 -10.45 4.69 -5.15
CA SER A 232 -10.49 3.84 -6.36
C SER A 232 -9.71 2.53 -6.21
N VAL A 233 -8.69 2.51 -5.34
CA VAL A 233 -7.76 1.38 -5.12
C VAL A 233 -8.21 0.45 -3.98
N VAL A 234 -8.39 0.97 -2.77
CA VAL A 234 -8.77 0.18 -1.57
C VAL A 234 -10.28 0.11 -1.37
N GLY A 235 -11.03 1.06 -1.92
CA GLY A 235 -12.48 1.18 -1.75
C GLY A 235 -12.87 2.25 -0.72
N GLU A 236 -14.06 2.82 -0.89
CA GLU A 236 -14.54 3.96 -0.09
C GLU A 236 -14.60 3.68 1.41
N ALA A 237 -14.97 2.45 1.80
CA ALA A 237 -15.07 2.01 3.18
C ALA A 237 -13.74 2.00 3.96
N LEU A 238 -12.60 2.16 3.28
CA LEU A 238 -11.25 2.17 3.85
C LEU A 238 -10.54 3.53 3.68
N VAL A 239 -11.30 4.60 3.42
CA VAL A 239 -10.78 5.98 3.33
C VAL A 239 -11.64 6.95 4.15
N LEU A 240 -11.15 7.34 5.33
CA LEU A 240 -11.77 8.37 6.16
C LEU A 240 -11.22 9.75 5.76
N GLN A 241 -12.12 10.73 5.60
CA GLN A 241 -11.75 12.12 5.38
C GLN A 241 -12.49 13.01 6.39
N TYR A 242 -11.79 13.31 7.48
CA TYR A 242 -12.31 13.99 8.66
C TYR A 242 -11.96 15.48 8.61
N TYR A 243 -12.93 16.29 8.19
CA TYR A 243 -12.87 17.75 8.31
C TYR A 243 -13.21 18.17 9.74
N VAL A 244 -12.25 18.71 10.48
CA VAL A 244 -12.41 18.99 11.92
C VAL A 244 -13.62 19.89 12.20
N LEU A 245 -13.68 21.07 11.56
CA LEU A 245 -14.74 22.07 11.78
C LEU A 245 -16.15 21.58 11.41
N HIS A 246 -16.26 20.55 10.58
CA HIS A 246 -17.54 19.96 10.17
C HIS A 246 -17.98 18.80 11.09
N HIS A 247 -17.05 17.96 11.52
CA HIS A 247 -17.36 16.74 12.29
C HIS A 247 -17.37 16.96 13.81
N CYS A 248 -16.55 17.89 14.31
CA CYS A 248 -16.56 18.30 15.71
C CYS A 248 -16.24 19.80 15.80
N PRO A 249 -17.23 20.68 15.63
CA PRO A 249 -17.05 22.12 15.82
C PRO A 249 -16.65 22.45 17.27
N GLN A 250 -16.21 23.69 17.50
CA GLN A 250 -15.61 24.08 18.78
C GLN A 250 -16.60 24.02 19.97
N GLU A 251 -17.89 24.13 19.69
CA GLU A 251 -18.99 24.06 20.66
C GLU A 251 -19.48 22.62 20.94
N ALA A 252 -19.00 21.62 20.21
CA ALA A 252 -19.40 20.23 20.38
C ALA A 252 -18.71 19.54 21.58
N ASP A 253 -19.31 18.45 22.07
CA ASP A 253 -18.69 17.61 23.09
C ASP A 253 -17.49 16.85 22.52
N ALA A 254 -16.30 17.35 22.80
CA ALA A 254 -15.01 16.79 22.38
C ALA A 254 -14.80 15.33 22.83
N LEU A 255 -15.31 14.93 24.01
CA LEU A 255 -15.20 13.57 24.50
C LEU A 255 -16.08 12.62 23.70
N HIS A 256 -17.32 13.03 23.39
CA HIS A 256 -18.21 12.26 22.52
C HIS A 256 -17.65 12.15 21.09
N CYS A 257 -17.14 13.25 20.52
CA CYS A 257 -16.46 13.23 19.22
C CYS A 257 -15.27 12.25 19.20
N SER A 258 -14.43 12.28 20.25
CA SER A 258 -13.24 11.43 20.40
C SER A 258 -13.58 9.94 20.49
N GLN A 259 -14.62 9.60 21.27
CA GLN A 259 -15.14 8.23 21.38
C GLN A 259 -15.74 7.72 20.07
N ASN A 260 -16.55 8.54 19.39
CA ASN A 260 -17.15 8.19 18.10
C ASN A 260 -16.06 7.95 17.04
N LEU A 261 -15.10 8.88 16.90
CA LEU A 261 -13.99 8.75 15.96
C LEU A 261 -13.16 7.48 16.25
N SER A 262 -12.87 7.20 17.51
CA SER A 262 -12.14 5.98 17.91
C SER A 262 -12.90 4.71 17.49
N SER A 263 -14.22 4.68 17.67
CA SER A 263 -15.05 3.54 17.23
C SER A 263 -15.05 3.37 15.71
N VAL A 264 -15.16 4.46 14.95
CA VAL A 264 -15.09 4.45 13.47
C VAL A 264 -13.73 3.92 13.00
N ILE A 265 -12.63 4.39 13.60
CA ILE A 265 -11.28 3.92 13.27
C ILE A 265 -11.14 2.43 13.57
N SER A 266 -11.55 1.95 14.76
CA SER A 266 -11.47 0.52 15.10
C SER A 266 -12.22 -0.38 14.13
N GLN A 267 -13.47 -0.02 13.76
CA GLN A 267 -14.26 -0.79 12.78
C GLN A 267 -13.63 -0.79 11.38
N MET A 268 -13.03 0.32 10.98
CA MET A 268 -12.36 0.46 9.69
C MET A 268 -11.04 -0.32 9.64
N VAL A 269 -10.30 -0.38 10.74
CA VAL A 269 -9.07 -1.17 10.90
C VAL A 269 -9.36 -2.67 10.91
N GLU A 270 -10.41 -3.11 11.61
CA GLU A 270 -10.86 -4.52 11.63
C GLU A 270 -11.22 -5.00 10.21
N ARG A 271 -12.04 -4.23 9.47
CA ARG A 271 -12.35 -4.51 8.05
C ARG A 271 -11.10 -4.52 7.16
N ALA A 272 -10.12 -3.66 7.43
CA ALA A 272 -8.88 -3.61 6.66
C ALA A 272 -8.01 -4.87 6.86
N GLU A 273 -7.98 -5.46 8.07
CA GLU A 273 -7.32 -6.76 8.31
C GLU A 273 -8.00 -7.87 7.49
N GLU A 274 -9.34 -7.92 7.50
CA GLU A 274 -10.12 -8.92 6.75
C GLU A 274 -9.86 -8.86 5.23
N GLU A 275 -9.72 -7.65 4.67
CA GLU A 275 -9.49 -7.43 3.24
C GLU A 275 -7.99 -7.50 2.83
N GLU A 276 -7.06 -7.75 3.76
CA GLU A 276 -5.60 -7.67 3.55
C GLU A 276 -5.20 -6.34 2.86
N LYS A 277 -5.76 -5.20 3.31
CA LYS A 277 -5.55 -3.83 2.75
C LYS A 277 -5.11 -2.84 3.85
N ILE A 278 -4.49 -1.75 3.44
CA ILE A 278 -4.09 -0.64 4.33
C ILE A 278 -5.10 0.51 4.18
N PRO A 279 -5.80 0.94 5.24
CA PRO A 279 -6.72 2.07 5.21
C PRO A 279 -5.98 3.41 5.30
N LEU A 280 -6.61 4.46 4.77
CA LEU A 280 -6.13 5.84 4.81
C LEU A 280 -7.07 6.72 5.65
N LEU A 281 -6.51 7.37 6.67
CA LEU A 281 -7.20 8.29 7.57
C LEU A 281 -6.66 9.70 7.37
N ILE A 282 -7.47 10.59 6.78
CA ILE A 282 -7.10 11.99 6.52
C ILE A 282 -7.83 12.90 7.49
N PHE A 283 -7.10 13.78 8.16
CA PHE A 283 -7.62 14.80 9.06
C PHE A 283 -7.25 16.18 8.50
N ASP A 284 -8.25 17.00 8.18
CA ASP A 284 -8.06 18.35 7.64
C ASP A 284 -8.39 19.41 8.71
N GLU A 285 -7.64 20.51 8.68
CA GLU A 285 -7.72 21.63 9.64
C GLU A 285 -7.41 21.25 11.11
N VAL A 286 -6.35 20.44 11.30
CA VAL A 286 -6.00 19.82 12.59
C VAL A 286 -5.64 20.83 13.69
N GLU A 287 -5.27 22.07 13.34
CA GLU A 287 -5.07 23.17 14.31
C GLU A 287 -6.30 23.54 15.14
N TYR A 288 -7.51 23.18 14.69
CA TYR A 288 -8.75 23.39 15.43
C TYR A 288 -9.24 22.12 16.15
N MET A 289 -8.46 21.04 16.12
CA MET A 289 -8.87 19.77 16.72
C MET A 289 -8.72 19.82 18.24
N HIS A 290 -9.80 19.46 18.95
CA HIS A 290 -9.81 19.38 20.40
C HIS A 290 -8.73 18.39 20.91
N THR A 291 -8.11 18.74 22.04
CA THR A 291 -7.03 17.97 22.69
C THR A 291 -7.43 16.53 22.99
N GLU A 292 -8.68 16.29 23.35
CA GLU A 292 -9.27 15.00 23.69
C GLU A 292 -9.33 14.05 22.48
N ILE A 293 -9.42 14.60 21.27
CA ILE A 293 -9.39 13.86 20.01
C ILE A 293 -7.92 13.56 19.65
N LEU A 294 -7.03 14.55 19.79
CA LEU A 294 -5.59 14.38 19.59
C LEU A 294 -4.98 13.33 20.52
N ASP A 295 -5.39 13.32 21.79
CA ASP A 295 -4.99 12.32 22.80
C ASP A 295 -5.46 10.91 22.43
N ALA A 296 -6.65 10.77 21.84
CA ALA A 296 -7.16 9.47 21.40
C ALA A 296 -6.40 8.96 20.16
N LEU A 297 -6.18 9.82 19.17
CA LEU A 297 -5.37 9.50 18.00
C LEU A 297 -3.92 9.16 18.37
N TRP A 298 -3.33 9.91 19.31
CA TRP A 298 -2.01 9.59 19.85
C TRP A 298 -1.96 8.24 20.55
N LYS A 299 -2.99 7.87 21.34
CA LYS A 299 -3.07 6.54 21.93
C LYS A 299 -3.11 5.46 20.85
N LEU A 300 -3.90 5.63 19.78
CA LEU A 300 -3.96 4.67 18.67
C LEU A 300 -2.62 4.52 17.91
N VAL A 301 -1.87 5.62 17.76
CA VAL A 301 -0.56 5.64 17.08
C VAL A 301 0.58 5.09 17.95
N ALA A 302 0.68 5.56 19.20
CA ALA A 302 1.84 5.33 20.06
C ALA A 302 1.75 4.05 20.89
N THR A 303 0.53 3.56 21.18
CA THR A 303 0.40 2.24 21.82
C THR A 303 0.62 1.15 20.78
N LYS A 304 1.58 0.26 21.03
CA LYS A 304 1.81 -0.95 20.23
C LYS A 304 0.68 -1.96 20.51
N GLN A 305 -0.48 -1.70 19.92
CA GLN A 305 -1.66 -2.56 20.02
C GLN A 305 -1.48 -3.84 19.19
N SER A 306 -2.58 -4.50 18.83
CA SER A 306 -2.56 -5.59 17.86
C SER A 306 -1.94 -5.15 16.53
N ASN A 307 -1.46 -6.12 15.76
CA ASN A 307 -0.79 -5.87 14.47
C ASN A 307 -1.69 -5.11 13.48
N GLU A 308 -3.02 -5.18 13.64
CA GLU A 308 -3.99 -4.44 12.81
C GLU A 308 -3.73 -2.92 12.82
N TYR A 309 -3.49 -2.32 13.99
CA TYR A 309 -3.27 -0.86 14.12
C TYR A 309 -1.91 -0.38 13.58
N LEU A 310 -0.99 -1.30 13.28
CA LEU A 310 0.29 -0.99 12.64
C LEU A 310 0.17 -0.83 11.11
N ASN A 311 -0.93 -1.31 10.53
CA ASN A 311 -1.20 -1.34 9.08
C ASN A 311 -2.18 -0.24 8.69
N VAL A 312 -1.87 1.02 9.04
CA VAL A 312 -2.74 2.19 8.87
C VAL A 312 -1.92 3.42 8.48
N ILE A 313 -2.44 4.22 7.54
CA ILE A 313 -1.86 5.51 7.16
C ILE A 313 -2.68 6.64 7.77
N TYR A 314 -2.04 7.47 8.60
CA TYR A 314 -2.60 8.71 9.15
C TYR A 314 -1.98 9.90 8.41
N LEU A 315 -2.83 10.78 7.88
CA LEU A 315 -2.44 12.02 7.22
C LEU A 315 -3.07 13.22 7.94
N PHE A 316 -2.24 14.04 8.57
CA PHE A 316 -2.67 15.27 9.22
C PHE A 316 -2.39 16.47 8.29
N LEU A 317 -3.38 17.32 8.03
CA LEU A 317 -3.23 18.54 7.24
C LEU A 317 -3.43 19.76 8.15
N SER A 318 -2.46 20.68 8.19
CA SER A 318 -2.53 21.78 9.16
C SER A 318 -1.86 23.08 8.72
N ASN A 319 -2.37 24.21 9.22
CA ASN A 319 -1.72 25.52 9.18
C ASN A 319 -0.73 25.76 10.35
N LEU A 320 -0.54 24.81 11.29
CA LEU A 320 0.45 24.96 12.37
C LEU A 320 1.86 25.22 11.80
N GLY A 321 2.55 26.22 12.38
CA GLY A 321 3.90 26.61 11.98
C GLY A 321 4.01 27.46 10.70
N HIS A 322 2.90 27.84 10.05
CA HIS A 322 2.93 28.58 8.79
C HIS A 322 3.70 29.90 8.83
N GLU A 323 3.65 30.64 9.95
CA GLU A 323 4.44 31.87 10.14
C GLU A 323 5.95 31.62 10.06
N LYS A 324 6.43 30.49 10.62
CA LYS A 324 7.85 30.12 10.59
C LYS A 324 8.29 29.77 9.18
N ILE A 325 7.48 29.02 8.44
CA ILE A 325 7.71 28.71 7.02
C ILE A 325 7.78 30.00 6.20
N THR A 326 6.78 30.87 6.37
CA THR A 326 6.65 32.13 5.63
C THR A 326 7.85 33.04 5.87
N ASN A 327 8.21 33.29 7.14
CA ASN A 327 9.36 34.12 7.48
C ASN A 327 10.69 33.50 7.00
N TYR A 328 10.86 32.18 7.10
CA TYR A 328 12.06 31.51 6.62
C TYR A 328 12.23 31.66 5.11
N LEU A 329 11.17 31.45 4.33
CA LEU A 329 11.18 31.61 2.86
C LEU A 329 11.42 33.07 2.45
N LEU A 330 10.78 34.03 3.11
CA LEU A 330 10.97 35.45 2.83
C LEU A 330 12.36 35.96 3.26
N HIS A 331 13.09 35.27 4.14
CA HIS A 331 14.46 35.64 4.50
C HIS A 331 15.54 34.90 3.70
N ASN A 332 15.27 33.68 3.20
CA ASN A 332 16.26 32.86 2.49
C ASN A 332 16.04 32.80 0.96
N SER A 333 15.09 33.56 0.40
CA SER A 333 14.77 33.53 -1.04
C SER A 333 15.96 33.84 -1.96
N SER A 334 16.90 34.68 -1.51
CA SER A 334 18.12 35.02 -2.26
C SER A 334 19.09 33.86 -2.46
N SER A 335 18.97 32.79 -1.66
CA SER A 335 19.78 31.57 -1.77
C SER A 335 19.11 30.50 -2.65
N PHE A 336 17.86 30.69 -3.05
CA PHE A 336 17.03 29.68 -3.70
C PHE A 336 17.20 29.62 -5.22
N SER A 337 18.37 29.14 -5.65
CA SER A 337 18.57 28.67 -7.02
C SER A 337 17.64 27.48 -7.29
N GLY A 338 16.71 27.64 -8.23
CA GLY A 338 15.59 26.72 -8.54
C GLY A 338 15.97 25.37 -9.15
N THR A 339 17.03 24.72 -8.68
CA THR A 339 17.38 23.35 -9.05
C THR A 339 16.56 22.34 -8.23
N ALA A 340 16.32 21.15 -8.78
CA ALA A 340 15.63 20.07 -8.05
C ALA A 340 16.34 19.69 -6.73
N SER A 341 17.67 19.76 -6.69
CA SER A 341 18.44 19.54 -5.46
C SER A 341 18.26 20.64 -4.40
N GLY A 342 17.97 21.88 -4.81
CA GLY A 342 17.64 22.97 -3.89
C GLY A 342 16.31 22.74 -3.16
N HIS A 343 15.30 22.21 -3.85
CA HIS A 343 13.98 21.93 -3.27
C HIS A 343 14.06 20.86 -2.16
N GLY A 344 14.81 19.78 -2.37
CA GLY A 344 15.04 18.78 -1.31
C GLY A 344 15.77 19.33 -0.08
N HIS A 345 16.71 20.28 -0.28
CA HIS A 345 17.37 20.98 0.83
C HIS A 345 16.39 21.87 1.61
N LEU A 346 15.54 22.63 0.90
CA LEU A 346 14.52 23.50 1.48
C LEU A 346 13.60 22.75 2.43
N ILE A 347 13.06 21.63 1.95
CA ILE A 347 12.11 20.80 2.70
C ILE A 347 12.77 20.31 3.99
N LYS A 348 14.04 19.86 3.92
CA LYS A 348 14.80 19.42 5.10
C LYS A 348 15.05 20.55 6.11
N GLU A 349 15.37 21.75 5.65
CA GLU A 349 15.55 22.92 6.52
C GLU A 349 14.22 23.36 7.16
N LEU A 350 13.15 23.48 6.37
CA LEU A 350 11.80 23.80 6.85
C LEU A 350 11.30 22.76 7.87
N THR A 351 11.49 21.46 7.62
CA THR A 351 11.17 20.39 8.57
C THR A 351 11.94 20.56 9.88
N SER A 352 13.22 21.00 9.84
CA SER A 352 14.00 21.25 11.06
C SER A 352 13.49 22.45 11.86
N VAL A 353 13.06 23.54 11.18
CA VAL A 353 12.46 24.73 11.79
C VAL A 353 11.09 24.41 12.40
N LEU A 354 10.29 23.60 11.72
CA LEU A 354 8.96 23.19 12.16
C LEU A 354 9.00 22.24 13.36
N ARG A 355 9.90 21.26 13.36
CA ARG A 355 9.93 20.18 14.36
C ARG A 355 9.86 20.70 15.80
N HIS A 356 10.72 21.64 16.17
CA HIS A 356 10.69 22.26 17.51
C HIS A 356 9.37 23.00 17.82
N THR A 357 8.74 23.61 16.81
CA THR A 357 7.45 24.31 16.96
C THR A 357 6.28 23.33 17.13
N LEU A 358 6.37 22.14 16.55
CA LEU A 358 5.31 21.12 16.53
C LEU A 358 5.41 20.15 17.71
N ASP A 359 6.63 19.71 18.07
CA ASP A 359 6.89 18.87 19.26
C ASP A 359 6.40 19.54 20.56
N THR A 360 6.33 20.87 20.59
CA THR A 360 5.82 21.65 21.73
C THR A 360 4.29 21.81 21.75
N GLN A 361 3.58 21.46 20.67
CA GLN A 361 2.10 21.48 20.65
C GLN A 361 1.52 20.19 21.24
N HIS A 362 1.94 19.03 20.72
CA HIS A 362 1.34 17.74 21.11
C HIS A 362 2.24 16.53 20.78
N PRO A 363 2.33 15.50 21.65
CA PRO A 363 3.23 14.34 21.45
C PRO A 363 3.05 13.53 20.16
N LEU A 364 1.86 13.58 19.55
CA LEU A 364 1.58 12.93 18.26
C LEU A 364 2.50 13.41 17.12
N TRP A 365 3.00 14.64 17.19
CA TRP A 365 3.89 15.21 16.17
C TRP A 365 5.31 14.66 16.24
N THR A 366 5.71 14.08 17.37
CA THR A 366 7.00 13.39 17.52
C THR A 366 7.01 12.01 16.85
N GLU A 367 5.85 11.37 16.68
CA GLU A 367 5.69 10.12 15.91
C GLU A 367 5.51 10.38 14.40
N ALA A 368 5.23 11.63 14.01
CA ALA A 368 4.86 12.03 12.66
C ALA A 368 6.05 12.46 11.79
N ASP A 369 6.05 12.01 10.55
CA ASP A 369 6.95 12.45 9.49
C ASP A 369 6.42 13.77 8.89
N ILE A 370 7.17 14.87 9.09
CA ILE A 370 6.73 16.25 8.81
C ILE A 370 7.07 16.65 7.37
N VAL A 371 6.04 16.97 6.59
CA VAL A 371 6.12 17.43 5.19
C VAL A 371 5.68 18.91 5.08
N PRO A 372 6.63 19.86 4.99
CA PRO A 372 6.32 21.28 4.80
C PRO A 372 5.92 21.60 3.35
N LEU A 373 4.91 22.46 3.18
CA LEU A 373 4.59 23.15 1.92
C LEU A 373 5.04 24.61 2.01
N GLY A 374 5.69 25.08 0.94
CA GLY A 374 6.18 26.45 0.81
C GLY A 374 5.12 27.43 0.31
N LEU A 375 5.52 28.68 0.15
CA LEU A 375 4.71 29.73 -0.50
C LEU A 375 4.62 29.50 -2.01
N LEU A 376 3.53 29.97 -2.62
CA LEU A 376 3.34 29.93 -4.08
C LEU A 376 3.78 31.25 -4.71
N GLU A 377 4.71 31.18 -5.66
CA GLU A 377 5.04 32.28 -6.57
C GLU A 377 3.89 32.65 -7.50
N LYS A 378 3.92 33.87 -8.04
CA LYS A 378 2.98 34.34 -9.08
C LYS A 378 2.84 33.39 -10.27
N GLY A 379 3.91 32.71 -10.69
CA GLY A 379 3.86 31.69 -11.75
C GLY A 379 2.89 30.54 -11.44
N HIS A 380 3.01 29.93 -10.25
CA HIS A 380 2.12 28.87 -9.79
C HIS A 380 0.67 29.35 -9.61
N VAL A 381 0.48 30.63 -9.22
CA VAL A 381 -0.87 31.23 -9.13
C VAL A 381 -1.49 31.40 -10.52
N MET A 382 -0.71 31.73 -11.55
CA MET A 382 -1.19 31.75 -12.94
C MET A 382 -1.55 30.34 -13.46
N GLU A 383 -0.83 29.30 -13.03
CA GLU A 383 -1.17 27.90 -13.32
C GLU A 383 -2.50 27.49 -12.66
N CYS A 384 -2.75 27.89 -11.40
CA CYS A 384 -4.06 27.70 -10.77
C CYS A 384 -5.20 28.38 -11.54
N PHE A 385 -5.00 29.63 -12.01
CA PHE A 385 -6.01 30.32 -12.84
C PHE A 385 -6.23 29.64 -14.19
N LEU A 386 -5.16 29.17 -14.83
CA LEU A 386 -5.23 28.44 -16.11
C LEU A 386 -6.10 27.18 -15.97
N GLU A 387 -5.86 26.38 -14.92
CA GLU A 387 -6.62 25.16 -14.67
C GLU A 387 -8.08 25.47 -14.31
N GLU A 388 -8.33 26.45 -13.43
CA GLU A 388 -9.68 26.84 -13.02
C GLU A 388 -10.53 27.34 -14.20
N ILE A 389 -9.99 28.26 -15.02
CA ILE A 389 -10.66 28.81 -16.21
C ILE A 389 -10.95 27.68 -17.23
N THR A 390 -10.03 26.74 -17.39
CA THR A 390 -10.20 25.58 -18.27
C THR A 390 -11.28 24.63 -17.74
N ARG A 391 -11.34 24.41 -16.42
CA ARG A 391 -12.33 23.53 -15.77
C ARG A 391 -13.75 24.09 -15.87
N GLU A 392 -13.91 25.41 -15.74
CA GLU A 392 -15.20 26.08 -15.95
C GLU A 392 -15.57 26.22 -17.46
N GLY A 393 -14.72 25.73 -18.37
CA GLY A 393 -15.00 25.64 -19.81
C GLY A 393 -14.73 26.91 -20.60
N PHE A 394 -14.08 27.92 -20.00
CA PHE A 394 -13.67 29.14 -20.68
C PHE A 394 -12.36 28.93 -21.47
N TYR A 395 -12.13 29.75 -22.50
CA TYR A 395 -10.88 29.73 -23.23
C TYR A 395 -9.77 30.45 -22.44
N PRO A 396 -8.62 29.80 -22.16
CA PRO A 396 -7.57 30.41 -21.34
C PRO A 396 -6.74 31.45 -22.12
N ASP A 397 -7.14 32.73 -22.00
CA ASP A 397 -6.30 33.86 -22.42
C ASP A 397 -5.24 34.18 -21.36
N LYS A 398 -3.97 34.17 -21.77
CA LYS A 398 -2.82 34.48 -20.92
C LYS A 398 -2.85 35.92 -20.40
N ALA A 399 -3.33 36.88 -21.19
CA ALA A 399 -3.38 38.28 -20.75
C ALA A 399 -4.44 38.47 -19.64
N ASN A 400 -5.61 37.85 -19.78
CA ASN A 400 -6.61 37.82 -18.72
C ASN A 400 -6.12 37.07 -17.46
N ILE A 401 -5.44 35.93 -17.62
CA ILE A 401 -4.85 35.17 -16.50
C ILE A 401 -3.81 36.02 -15.73
N GLU A 402 -2.90 36.70 -16.44
CA GLU A 402 -1.90 37.57 -15.81
C GLU A 402 -2.55 38.75 -15.07
N ARG A 403 -3.59 39.35 -15.67
CA ARG A 403 -4.40 40.41 -15.04
C ARG A 403 -5.04 39.94 -13.74
N LEU A 404 -5.73 38.79 -13.76
CA LEU A 404 -6.40 38.20 -12.60
C LEU A 404 -5.42 37.79 -11.50
N ALA A 405 -4.28 37.20 -11.87
CA ALA A 405 -3.20 36.89 -10.94
C ALA A 405 -2.61 38.16 -10.31
N GLY A 406 -2.56 39.28 -11.05
CA GLY A 406 -2.16 40.60 -10.55
C GLY A 406 -3.13 41.25 -9.57
N GLU A 407 -4.36 40.75 -9.42
CA GLU A 407 -5.34 41.22 -8.43
C GLU A 407 -5.26 40.47 -7.08
N ILE A 408 -4.31 39.55 -6.91
CA ILE A 408 -4.06 38.84 -5.65
C ILE A 408 -3.00 39.59 -4.83
N GLU A 409 -3.07 39.47 -3.51
CA GLU A 409 -2.09 40.09 -2.60
C GLU A 409 -0.79 39.26 -2.55
N TYR A 410 0.35 39.94 -2.76
CA TYR A 410 1.69 39.37 -2.71
C TYR A 410 2.49 39.98 -1.56
N TYR A 411 3.48 39.25 -1.05
CA TYR A 411 4.50 39.79 -0.17
C TYR A 411 5.40 40.79 -0.93
N PRO A 412 6.04 41.75 -0.25
CA PRO A 412 7.08 42.59 -0.87
C PRO A 412 8.13 41.70 -1.54
N ARG A 413 8.54 42.03 -2.77
CA ARG A 413 9.51 41.23 -3.53
C ARG A 413 10.81 41.06 -2.74
N VAL A 414 11.26 39.81 -2.59
CA VAL A 414 12.54 39.49 -1.97
C VAL A 414 13.43 38.79 -2.99
N GLY A 415 14.38 39.54 -3.54
CA GLY A 415 15.11 39.13 -4.74
C GLY A 415 14.22 39.18 -5.98
N GLU A 416 14.33 38.18 -6.83
CA GLU A 416 13.54 38.05 -8.08
C GLU A 416 12.14 37.42 -7.86
N HIS A 417 11.85 36.94 -6.64
CA HIS A 417 10.65 36.13 -6.36
C HIS A 417 9.49 36.98 -5.77
N GLU A 418 8.28 36.71 -6.26
CA GLU A 418 7.02 37.38 -5.87
C GLU A 418 6.02 36.32 -5.36
N TYR A 419 5.96 36.16 -4.02
CA TYR A 419 5.17 35.14 -3.34
C TYR A 419 3.76 35.64 -2.95
N SER A 420 2.72 34.85 -3.23
CA SER A 420 1.33 35.16 -2.87
C SER A 420 1.07 34.97 -1.38
N GLN A 421 0.33 35.90 -0.76
CA GLN A 421 -0.07 35.82 0.66
C GLN A 421 -1.19 34.80 0.89
N THR A 422 -2.05 34.60 -0.12
CA THR A 422 -3.23 33.72 -0.02
C THR A 422 -3.13 32.45 -0.89
N GLY A 423 -1.98 32.23 -1.54
CA GLY A 423 -1.78 31.17 -2.51
C GLY A 423 -2.84 31.21 -3.61
N CYS A 424 -3.45 30.06 -3.89
CA CYS A 424 -4.55 29.94 -4.87
C CYS A 424 -5.95 29.98 -4.22
N LYS A 425 -6.09 30.35 -2.94
CA LYS A 425 -7.38 30.30 -2.22
C LYS A 425 -8.47 31.19 -2.83
N GLN A 426 -8.10 32.31 -3.44
CA GLN A 426 -9.04 33.26 -4.06
C GLN A 426 -9.36 32.96 -5.53
N VAL A 427 -8.70 31.97 -6.16
CA VAL A 427 -8.78 31.73 -7.61
C VAL A 427 -10.21 31.39 -8.04
N VAL A 428 -10.84 30.39 -7.42
CA VAL A 428 -12.24 29.99 -7.66
C VAL A 428 -13.18 31.20 -7.58
N ALA A 429 -13.07 31.99 -6.51
CA ALA A 429 -13.93 33.14 -6.28
C ALA A 429 -13.72 34.26 -7.32
N LYS A 430 -12.52 34.44 -7.85
CA LYS A 430 -12.21 35.41 -8.91
C LYS A 430 -12.64 34.93 -10.30
N VAL A 431 -12.52 33.63 -10.60
CA VAL A 431 -12.98 33.06 -11.88
C VAL A 431 -14.51 33.07 -11.98
N ASN A 432 -15.21 32.81 -10.88
CA ASN A 432 -16.68 32.88 -10.82
C ASN A 432 -17.28 34.30 -10.95
N LEU A 433 -16.45 35.33 -11.14
CA LEU A 433 -16.86 36.71 -11.41
C LEU A 433 -16.63 37.15 -12.86
N LEU A 434 -16.16 36.24 -13.72
CA LEU A 434 -16.00 36.42 -15.17
C LEU A 434 -17.31 36.11 -15.94
#